data_AF-A0A318JL36-F1
#
_entry.id   AF-A0A318JL36-F1
#
_cell.length_a   1.000
_cell.length_b   1.000
_cell.length_c   1.000
_cell.angle_alpha   90.00
_cell.angle_beta   90.00
_cell.angle_gamma   90.00
#
_symmetry.space_group_name_H-M   'P 1'
#
loop_
_entity.id
_entity.type
_entity.pdbx_description
1 polymer ?
#
loop_
_entity_poly.entity_id
_entity_poly.type
_entity_poly.pdbx_seq_one_letter_code
_entity_poly.pdbx_strand_id
1 'polypeptide(L)'
;MSGMSKQDADIIGKALQQPAASAKRLPALPARGGIPGATAKGTATQPAGTAGSGGIDSPLTEQSRSYWPTVQAVTSDGLLQIAYQPIKSVVMKDKSAREVVFNYAQPTAS
;
A
#
# COMPACT_ATOMS: atom_id res chain seq x y z
N MET A 1 -47.32 0.04 63.83
CA MET A 1 -46.96 1.08 62.85
C MET A 1 -45.93 2.00 63.53
N SER A 2 -44.63 1.81 63.28
CA SER A 2 -43.62 2.75 63.77
C SER A 2 -43.46 3.89 62.77
N GLY A 3 -43.67 5.12 63.23
CA GLY A 3 -43.50 6.34 62.46
C GLY A 3 -42.03 6.65 62.18
N MET A 4 -41.77 7.31 61.06
CA MET A 4 -40.44 7.70 60.58
C MET A 4 -39.70 8.57 61.60
N SER A 5 -38.41 8.31 61.81
CA SER A 5 -37.62 9.07 62.78
C SER A 5 -37.28 10.46 62.25
N LYS A 6 -37.07 11.43 63.15
CA LYS A 6 -36.67 12.81 62.78
C LYS A 6 -35.38 12.83 61.94
N GLN A 7 -34.50 11.86 62.19
CA GLN A 7 -33.23 11.70 61.49
C GLN A 7 -33.44 11.31 60.01
N ASP A 8 -34.41 10.42 59.75
CA ASP A 8 -34.77 10.03 58.39
C ASP A 8 -35.36 11.22 57.61
N ALA A 9 -36.20 12.03 58.27
CA ALA A 9 -36.78 13.22 57.66
C ALA A 9 -35.71 14.27 57.28
N ASP A 10 -34.72 14.50 58.14
CA ASP A 10 -33.64 15.46 57.88
C ASP A 10 -32.70 14.99 56.75
N ILE A 11 -32.45 13.67 56.65
CA ILE A 11 -31.66 13.10 55.55
C ILE A 11 -32.37 13.32 54.20
N ILE A 12 -33.68 13.07 54.16
CA ILE A 12 -34.48 13.28 52.94
C ILE A 12 -34.50 14.76 52.57
N GLY A 13 -34.70 15.66 53.54
CA GLY A 13 -34.68 17.11 53.31
C GLY A 13 -33.37 17.60 52.71
N LYS A 14 -32.22 17.11 53.21
CA LYS A 14 -30.90 17.43 52.64
C LYS A 14 -30.70 16.88 51.23
N ALA A 15 -31.18 15.67 50.95
CA ALA A 15 -31.04 15.07 49.62
C ALA A 15 -31.84 15.84 48.55
N LEU A 16 -33.02 16.36 48.91
CA LEU A 16 -33.87 17.11 47.98
C LEU A 16 -33.37 18.53 47.69
N GLN A 17 -32.54 19.11 48.56
CA GLN A 17 -32.04 20.48 48.43
C GLN A 17 -30.77 20.60 47.58
N GLN A 18 -30.24 19.51 47.02
CA GLN A 18 -29.01 19.58 46.23
C GLN A 18 -29.30 20.19 44.84
N PRO A 19 -28.80 21.41 44.53
CA PRO A 19 -28.99 21.98 43.20
C PRO A 19 -28.27 21.10 42.17
N ALA A 20 -28.96 20.80 41.06
CA ALA A 20 -28.41 19.98 39.98
C ALA A 20 -27.05 20.54 39.52
N ALA A 21 -26.01 19.72 39.59
CA ALA A 21 -24.66 20.13 39.22
C ALA A 21 -24.63 20.60 37.76
N SER A 22 -24.19 21.84 37.54
CA SER A 22 -24.09 22.44 36.21
C SER A 22 -23.16 21.61 35.33
N ALA A 23 -23.69 21.03 34.24
CA ALA A 23 -22.94 20.15 33.35
C ALA A 23 -21.89 20.96 32.57
N LYS A 24 -20.61 20.77 32.91
CA LYS A 24 -19.47 21.42 32.25
C LYS A 24 -19.35 20.90 30.81
N ARG A 25 -19.38 21.80 29.81
CA ARG A 25 -19.20 21.42 28.39
C ARG A 25 -17.72 21.22 28.07
N LEU A 26 -17.46 20.31 27.13
CA LEU A 26 -16.12 20.01 26.60
C LEU A 26 -15.62 21.14 25.69
N PRO A 27 -14.30 21.43 25.67
CA PRO A 27 -13.71 22.41 24.76
C PRO A 27 -13.79 21.95 23.30
N ALA A 28 -13.93 22.90 22.37
CA ALA A 28 -13.89 22.63 20.94
C ALA A 28 -12.45 22.34 20.47
N LEU A 29 -12.29 21.41 19.53
CA LEU A 29 -11.00 21.02 18.99
C LEU A 29 -10.55 21.99 17.87
N PRO A 30 -9.28 22.46 17.85
CA PRO A 30 -8.82 23.34 16.78
C PRO A 30 -8.69 22.61 15.44
N ALA A 31 -9.02 23.29 14.34
CA ALA A 31 -8.86 22.77 13.00
C ALA A 31 -7.36 22.65 12.64
N ARG A 32 -6.93 21.47 12.19
CA ARG A 32 -5.57 21.28 11.64
C ARG A 32 -5.58 21.76 10.19
N GLY A 33 -4.71 22.70 9.86
CA GLY A 33 -4.50 23.13 8.48
C GLY A 33 -4.02 21.98 7.58
N GLY A 34 -4.22 22.12 6.27
CA GLY A 34 -3.79 21.12 5.28
C GLY A 34 -2.27 21.05 5.14
N ILE A 35 -1.74 19.84 4.93
CA ILE A 35 -0.31 19.62 4.65
C ILE A 35 -0.03 19.99 3.19
N PRO A 36 1.03 20.77 2.88
CA PRO A 36 1.40 21.07 1.50
C PRO A 36 1.73 19.80 0.70
N GLY A 37 1.30 19.73 -0.56
CA GLY A 37 1.70 18.64 -1.46
C GLY A 37 3.18 18.71 -1.78
N ALA A 38 3.89 17.57 -1.71
CA ALA A 38 5.27 17.44 -2.14
C ALA A 38 5.39 16.43 -3.28
N THR A 39 6.29 16.68 -4.24
CA THR A 39 6.68 15.71 -5.27
C THR A 39 8.14 15.34 -5.06
N ALA A 40 8.45 14.04 -5.14
CA ALA A 40 9.81 13.53 -5.07
C ALA A 40 10.21 12.92 -6.43
N LYS A 41 11.40 13.26 -6.93
CA LYS A 41 12.08 12.49 -7.98
C LYS A 41 13.28 11.80 -7.37
N GLY A 42 13.32 10.47 -7.44
CA GLY A 42 14.49 9.71 -7.04
C GLY A 42 15.57 9.80 -8.11
N THR A 43 16.73 10.36 -7.77
CA THR A 43 17.95 10.18 -8.55
C THR A 43 18.64 8.91 -8.05
N ALA A 44 18.64 7.84 -8.86
CA ALA A 44 19.36 6.63 -8.53
C ALA A 44 20.86 6.83 -8.81
N THR A 45 21.64 7.10 -7.76
CA THR A 45 23.09 6.99 -7.82
C THR A 45 23.44 5.56 -7.45
N GLN A 46 23.73 4.72 -8.44
CA GLN A 46 24.17 3.35 -8.19
C GLN A 46 25.53 3.39 -7.45
N PRO A 47 25.66 2.79 -6.26
CA PRO A 47 26.95 2.70 -5.59
C PRO A 47 27.96 2.01 -6.51
N ALA A 48 29.18 2.52 -6.57
CA ALA A 48 30.27 1.80 -7.23
C ALA A 48 30.39 0.43 -6.53
N GLY A 49 30.10 -0.65 -7.27
CA GLY A 49 30.12 -1.99 -6.70
C GLY A 49 31.50 -2.29 -6.16
N THR A 50 31.61 -2.51 -4.85
CA THR A 50 32.79 -3.14 -4.24
C THR A 50 32.92 -4.51 -4.90
N ALA A 51 34.08 -4.79 -5.51
CA ALA A 51 34.36 -6.06 -6.18
C ALA A 51 34.00 -7.23 -5.25
N GLY A 52 32.84 -7.87 -5.49
CA GLY A 52 32.32 -8.88 -4.57
C GLY A 52 30.80 -9.14 -4.56
N SER A 53 29.98 -8.57 -5.46
CA SER A 53 28.56 -8.94 -5.52
C SER A 53 28.08 -9.15 -6.96
N GLY A 54 27.40 -10.27 -7.20
CA GLY A 54 26.90 -10.73 -8.50
C GLY A 54 25.72 -9.93 -9.06
N GLY A 55 25.77 -8.60 -8.96
CA GLY A 55 24.75 -7.71 -9.50
C GLY A 55 24.88 -7.49 -11.02
N ILE A 56 23.76 -7.17 -11.66
CA ILE A 56 23.68 -6.73 -13.05
C ILE A 56 23.88 -5.21 -13.09
N ASP A 57 24.78 -4.73 -13.95
CA ASP A 57 25.18 -3.31 -13.99
C ASP A 57 24.29 -2.49 -14.92
N SER A 58 23.60 -1.48 -14.41
CA SER A 58 22.74 -0.62 -15.23
C SER A 58 23.56 0.39 -16.04
N PRO A 59 23.12 0.76 -17.27
CA PRO A 59 21.89 0.35 -17.94
C PRO A 59 21.99 -1.02 -18.64
N LEU A 60 20.84 -1.67 -18.80
CA LEU A 60 20.68 -2.84 -19.66
C LEU A 60 20.24 -2.42 -21.06
N THR A 61 20.91 -2.98 -22.08
CA THR A 61 20.61 -2.75 -23.49
C THR A 61 20.22 -4.07 -24.15
N GLU A 62 18.99 -4.16 -24.66
CA GLU A 62 18.51 -5.35 -25.39
C GLU A 62 19.33 -5.60 -26.65
N GLN A 63 19.76 -6.85 -26.85
CA GLN A 63 20.50 -7.28 -28.04
C GLN A 63 19.61 -8.10 -28.96
N SER A 64 18.88 -9.06 -28.41
CA SER A 64 17.98 -9.92 -29.17
C SER A 64 16.87 -10.50 -28.31
N ARG A 65 15.81 -10.95 -28.97
CA ARG A 65 14.64 -11.57 -28.35
C ARG A 65 14.17 -12.75 -29.18
N SER A 66 13.79 -13.83 -28.50
CA SER A 66 13.15 -15.00 -29.11
C SER A 66 11.74 -15.19 -28.56
N TYR A 67 10.90 -15.89 -29.32
CA TYR A 67 9.50 -16.07 -29.01
C TYR A 67 9.10 -17.54 -28.99
N TRP A 68 8.10 -17.86 -28.18
CA TRP A 68 7.35 -19.11 -28.28
C TRP A 68 6.42 -19.06 -29.51
N PRO A 69 5.89 -20.21 -29.96
CA PRO A 69 4.87 -20.23 -31.00
C PRO A 69 3.68 -19.31 -30.67
N THR A 70 3.01 -18.80 -31.70
CA THR A 70 1.81 -17.97 -31.53
C THR A 70 0.76 -18.69 -30.68
N VAL A 71 0.28 -18.01 -29.66
CA VAL A 71 -0.85 -18.46 -28.83
C VAL A 71 -2.08 -17.62 -29.13
N GLN A 72 -3.25 -18.22 -28.93
CA GLN A 72 -4.53 -17.55 -29.08
C GLN A 72 -5.20 -17.51 -27.70
N ALA A 73 -5.49 -16.32 -27.20
CA ALA A 73 -6.19 -16.13 -25.93
C ALA A 73 -7.56 -15.51 -26.21
N VAL A 74 -8.59 -16.14 -25.68
CA VAL A 74 -9.94 -15.57 -25.70
C VAL A 74 -10.08 -14.67 -24.48
N THR A 75 -10.68 -13.49 -24.65
CA THR A 75 -10.99 -12.61 -23.53
C THR A 75 -11.96 -13.28 -22.57
N SER A 76 -11.95 -12.86 -21.29
CA SER A 76 -12.80 -13.48 -20.26
C SER A 76 -14.30 -13.38 -20.55
N ASP A 77 -14.72 -12.42 -21.37
CA ASP A 77 -16.10 -12.22 -21.82
C ASP A 77 -16.44 -13.00 -23.11
N GLY A 78 -15.47 -13.69 -23.72
CA GLY A 78 -15.65 -14.47 -24.94
C GLY A 78 -15.78 -13.66 -26.23
N LEU A 79 -15.71 -12.33 -26.17
CA LEU A 79 -16.01 -11.47 -27.33
C LEU A 79 -14.85 -11.32 -28.31
N LEU A 80 -13.61 -11.42 -27.83
CA LEU A 80 -12.41 -11.20 -28.63
C LEU A 80 -11.43 -12.36 -28.49
N GLN A 81 -10.70 -12.59 -29.57
CA GLN A 81 -9.57 -13.51 -29.60
C GLN A 81 -8.31 -12.75 -29.99
N ILE A 82 -7.30 -12.82 -29.13
CA ILE A 82 -6.02 -12.13 -29.30
C ILE A 82 -4.97 -13.18 -29.65
N ALA A 83 -4.38 -13.05 -30.85
CA ALA A 83 -3.22 -13.84 -31.25
C ALA A 83 -1.94 -13.06 -30.94
N TYR A 84 -1.04 -13.65 -30.17
CA TYR A 84 0.25 -13.03 -29.83
C TYR A 84 1.36 -14.09 -29.70
N GLN A 85 2.61 -13.63 -29.83
CA GLN A 85 3.79 -14.46 -29.65
C GLN A 85 4.39 -14.17 -28.28
N PRO A 86 4.32 -15.10 -27.31
CA PRO A 86 4.91 -14.89 -26.00
C PRO A 86 6.43 -14.84 -26.09
N ILE A 87 7.05 -13.99 -25.30
CA ILE A 87 8.52 -13.91 -25.23
C ILE A 87 9.05 -15.20 -24.62
N LYS A 88 10.06 -15.79 -25.25
CA LYS A 88 10.77 -16.98 -24.76
C LYS A 88 12.06 -16.60 -24.05
N SER A 89 12.88 -15.77 -24.70
CA SER A 89 14.09 -15.25 -24.07
C SER A 89 14.42 -13.84 -24.55
N VAL A 90 15.11 -13.08 -23.70
CA VAL A 90 15.68 -11.77 -24.04
C VAL A 90 17.15 -11.79 -23.64
N VAL A 91 18.03 -11.49 -24.59
CA VAL A 91 19.46 -11.31 -24.36
C VAL A 91 19.73 -9.82 -24.23
N MET A 92 20.35 -9.42 -23.12
CA MET A 92 20.73 -8.05 -22.84
C MET A 92 22.23 -7.95 -22.59
N LYS A 93 22.79 -6.77 -22.86
CA LYS A 93 24.11 -6.38 -22.39
C LYS A 93 23.97 -5.36 -21.29
N ASP A 94 24.70 -5.56 -20.22
CA ASP A 94 24.82 -4.59 -19.14
C ASP A 94 25.86 -3.50 -19.50
N LYS A 95 26.01 -2.48 -18.65
CA LYS A 95 26.99 -1.39 -18.90
C LYS A 95 28.43 -1.89 -19.04
N SER A 96 28.74 -2.99 -18.38
CA SER A 96 30.05 -3.66 -18.42
C SER A 96 30.17 -4.66 -19.58
N ALA A 97 29.25 -4.63 -20.55
CA ALA A 97 29.15 -5.53 -21.70
C ALA A 97 28.99 -7.02 -21.35
N ARG A 98 28.59 -7.34 -20.11
CA ARG A 98 28.26 -8.71 -19.71
C ARG A 98 26.91 -9.10 -20.31
N GLU A 99 26.82 -10.34 -20.78
CA GLU A 99 25.56 -10.90 -21.28
C GLU A 99 24.66 -11.30 -20.11
N VAL A 100 23.40 -10.86 -20.19
CA VAL A 100 22.34 -11.19 -19.23
C VAL A 100 21.18 -11.76 -20.02
N VAL A 101 20.82 -13.01 -19.73
CA VAL A 101 19.74 -13.73 -20.43
C VAL A 101 18.54 -13.90 -19.51
N PHE A 102 17.40 -13.35 -19.91
CA PHE A 102 16.11 -13.62 -19.27
C PHE A 102 15.42 -14.75 -20.01
N ASN A 103 15.08 -15.83 -19.31
CA ASN A 103 14.33 -16.95 -19.85
C ASN A 103 12.93 -16.97 -19.24
N TYR A 104 11.91 -17.03 -20.09
CA TYR A 104 10.51 -17.03 -19.68
C TYR A 104 9.89 -18.40 -19.94
N ALA A 105 9.08 -18.85 -18.98
CA ALA A 105 8.30 -20.07 -19.15
C ALA A 105 7.30 -19.91 -20.30
N GLN A 106 7.00 -21.01 -20.99
CA GLN A 106 5.91 -21.03 -21.96
C GLN A 106 4.58 -20.82 -21.23
N PRO A 107 3.72 -19.89 -21.69
CA PRO A 107 2.39 -19.75 -21.12
C PRO A 107 1.56 -21.02 -21.35
N THR A 108 1.00 -21.56 -20.28
CA THR A 108 -0.04 -22.59 -20.36
C THR A 108 -1.39 -21.89 -20.48
N ALA A 109 -2.26 -22.37 -21.37
CA ALA A 109 -3.64 -21.89 -21.43
C ALA A 109 -4.32 -22.20 -20.09
N SER A 110 -4.92 -21.16 -19.48
CA SER A 110 -5.68 -21.24 -18.23
C SER A 110 -7.09 -21.78 -18.47
#